data_AF-A0A7Y9W7L6-F1
#
_entry.id   AF-A0A7Y9W7L6-F1
#
_cell.length_a   1.000
_cell.length_b   1.000
_cell.length_c   1.000
_cell.angle_alpha   90.00
_cell.angle_beta   90.00
_cell.angle_gamma   90.00
#
_symmetry.space_group_name_H-M   'P 1'
#
loop_
_entity.id
_entity.type
_entity.pdbx_description
1 polymer ?
#
loop_
_entity_poly.entity_id
_entity_poly.type
_entity_poly.pdbx_seq_one_letter_code
_entity_poly.pdbx_strand_id
1 'polypeptide(L)'
;MQRPLAAHERELLHFLLTVNESLYSTYVSQWRAQLETCTVREVNVPYCLAFNHSEERLPCGAFVLLARDLIGIDEGVSLLIYAYVVETRTGYVLDTFDIDRLDGEPLVVYPQPSDGLMIMEEGKRIGGADLRHTFKESNLPPRRKLP
;
A
#
# COMPACT_ATOMS: atom_id res chain seq x y z
N MET A 1 -6.22 13.83 13.21
CA MET A 1 -6.27 13.24 14.58
C MET A 1 -5.57 11.89 14.54
N GLN A 2 -4.80 11.53 15.56
CA GLN A 2 -4.14 10.22 15.63
C GLN A 2 -5.11 9.18 16.21
N ARG A 3 -5.18 8.00 15.60
CA ARG A 3 -6.06 6.91 16.02
C ARG A 3 -5.42 5.54 15.77
N PRO A 4 -5.91 4.47 16.40
CA PRO A 4 -5.57 3.11 15.98
C PRO A 4 -6.02 2.85 14.54
N LEU A 5 -5.33 1.91 13.89
CA LEU A 5 -5.76 1.35 12.61
C LEU A 5 -7.12 0.65 12.77
N ALA A 6 -8.07 0.93 11.89
CA ALA A 6 -9.37 0.27 11.90
C ALA A 6 -9.23 -1.19 11.42
N ALA A 7 -10.21 -2.04 11.74
CA ALA A 7 -10.15 -3.45 11.36
C ALA A 7 -10.04 -3.65 9.84
N HIS A 8 -10.89 -2.98 9.06
CA HIS A 8 -10.90 -3.07 7.59
C HIS A 8 -9.60 -2.52 6.96
N GLU A 9 -9.01 -1.48 7.55
CA GLU A 9 -7.70 -0.95 7.15
C GLU A 9 -6.59 -1.98 7.36
N ARG A 10 -6.58 -2.60 8.55
CA ARG A 10 -5.62 -3.64 8.90
C ARG A 10 -5.73 -4.84 7.97
N GLU A 11 -6.94 -5.29 7.68
CA GLU A 11 -7.18 -6.42 6.80
C GLU A 11 -6.69 -6.16 5.37
N LEU A 12 -6.97 -4.97 4.82
CA LEU A 12 -6.49 -4.59 3.49
C LEU A 12 -4.97 -4.46 3.44
N LEU A 13 -4.37 -3.84 4.46
CA LEU A 13 -2.91 -3.75 4.59
C LEU A 13 -2.25 -5.12 4.72
N HIS A 14 -2.80 -6.03 5.52
CA HIS A 14 -2.29 -7.39 5.60
C HIS A 14 -2.35 -8.11 4.26
N PHE A 15 -3.41 -7.90 3.48
CA PHE A 15 -3.52 -8.46 2.14
C PHE A 15 -2.45 -7.88 1.21
N LEU A 16 -2.25 -6.55 1.21
CA LEU A 16 -1.17 -5.89 0.47
C LEU A 16 0.22 -6.44 0.86
N LEU A 17 0.44 -6.68 2.15
CA LEU A 17 1.69 -7.28 2.64
C LEU A 17 1.85 -8.74 2.19
N THR A 18 0.77 -9.53 2.19
CA THR A 18 0.78 -10.92 1.69
C THR A 18 1.16 -10.96 0.22
N VAL A 19 0.58 -10.10 -0.62
CA VAL A 19 0.95 -10.11 -2.05
C VAL A 19 2.39 -9.69 -2.28
N ASN A 20 3.00 -8.93 -1.38
CA ASN A 20 4.40 -8.50 -1.44
C ASN A 20 5.39 -9.46 -0.73
N GLU A 21 4.91 -10.51 -0.07
CA GLU A 21 5.71 -11.35 0.84
C GLU A 21 6.90 -12.03 0.16
N SER A 22 6.70 -12.54 -1.06
CA SER A 22 7.77 -13.18 -1.83
C SER A 22 8.92 -12.23 -2.22
N LEU A 23 8.70 -10.91 -2.15
CA LEU A 23 9.69 -9.91 -2.54
C LEU A 23 10.48 -9.37 -1.36
N TYR A 24 9.89 -9.38 -0.15
CA TYR A 24 10.46 -8.71 1.02
C TYR A 24 10.55 -9.56 2.29
N SER A 25 10.17 -10.85 2.21
CA SER A 25 10.26 -11.89 3.26
C SER A 25 10.47 -11.39 4.69
N THR A 26 11.72 -11.10 5.10
CA THR A 26 12.11 -10.67 6.44
C THR A 26 11.43 -9.37 6.89
N TYR A 27 11.27 -8.40 6.00
CA TYR A 27 10.61 -7.13 6.31
C TYR A 27 9.10 -7.26 6.46
N VAL A 28 8.45 -8.20 5.76
CA VAL A 28 7.00 -8.38 5.84
C VAL A 28 6.57 -8.76 7.26
N SER A 29 7.31 -9.65 7.93
CA SER A 29 7.04 -10.01 9.33
C SER A 29 7.15 -8.80 10.26
N GLN A 30 8.15 -7.94 10.05
CA GLN A 30 8.33 -6.71 10.83
C GLN A 30 7.17 -5.73 10.59
N TRP A 31 6.77 -5.53 9.33
CA TRP A 31 5.64 -4.66 8.99
C TRP A 31 4.32 -5.17 9.55
N ARG A 32 4.07 -6.50 9.54
CA ARG A 32 2.90 -7.08 10.21
C ARG A 32 2.89 -6.80 11.71
N ALA A 33 4.03 -6.94 12.38
CA ALA A 33 4.14 -6.60 13.80
C ALA A 33 3.90 -5.10 14.07
N GLN A 34 4.33 -4.22 13.16
CA GLN A 34 4.03 -2.79 13.23
C GLN A 34 2.52 -2.53 13.18
N LEU A 35 1.76 -3.20 12.31
CA LEU A 35 0.31 -3.00 12.16
C LEU A 35 -0.50 -3.29 13.44
N GLU A 36 0.01 -4.14 14.33
CA GLU A 36 -0.65 -4.51 15.59
C GLU A 36 -0.61 -3.39 16.65
N THR A 37 0.43 -2.56 16.61
CA THR A 37 0.71 -1.57 17.66
C THR A 37 0.75 -0.14 17.17
N CYS A 38 0.75 0.06 15.85
CA CYS A 38 0.82 1.38 15.25
C CYS A 38 -0.44 2.21 15.52
N THR A 39 -0.25 3.51 15.37
CA THR A 39 -1.33 4.46 15.23
C THR A 39 -1.14 5.20 13.92
N VAL A 40 -2.23 5.68 13.35
CA VAL A 40 -2.24 6.37 12.07
C VAL A 40 -2.86 7.74 12.22
N ARG A 41 -2.46 8.64 11.33
CA ARG A 41 -3.10 9.93 11.11
C ARG A 41 -3.54 9.99 9.66
N GLU A 42 -4.81 10.26 9.45
CA GLU A 42 -5.33 10.59 8.11
C GLU A 42 -4.81 11.96 7.69
N VAL A 43 -4.14 12.03 6.53
CA VAL A 43 -3.38 13.21 6.09
C VAL A 43 -4.08 13.98 4.98
N ASN A 44 -4.77 13.31 4.06
CA ASN A 44 -5.30 13.95 2.87
C ASN A 44 -6.55 13.24 2.31
N VAL A 45 -7.18 13.90 1.33
CA VAL A 45 -7.99 13.28 0.27
C VAL A 45 -7.12 13.32 -1.00
N PRO A 46 -6.89 12.20 -1.71
CA PRO A 46 -7.46 10.85 -1.53
C PRO A 46 -7.03 10.16 -0.22
N TYR A 47 -7.70 9.06 0.13
CA TYR A 47 -7.60 8.39 1.43
C TYR A 47 -6.14 7.98 1.72
N CYS A 48 -5.48 8.72 2.60
CA CYS A 48 -4.07 8.57 2.94
C CYS A 48 -3.88 8.47 4.45
N LEU A 49 -3.30 7.34 4.89
CA LEU A 49 -2.93 7.08 6.27
C LEU A 49 -1.41 7.20 6.42
N ALA A 50 -0.95 8.16 7.22
CA ALA A 50 0.44 8.20 7.68
C ALA A 50 0.57 7.40 8.98
N PHE A 51 1.49 6.43 8.99
CA PHE A 51 1.86 5.67 10.17
C PHE A 51 2.69 6.53 11.10
N ASN A 52 2.35 6.50 12.38
CA ASN A 52 3.22 7.03 13.42
C ASN A 52 4.19 5.93 13.86
N HIS A 53 5.46 6.11 13.55
CA HIS A 53 6.56 5.32 14.07
C HIS A 53 7.51 6.25 14.84
N SER A 54 8.06 5.74 15.95
CA SER A 54 8.99 6.50 16.79
C SER A 54 10.40 6.55 16.21
N GLU A 55 10.61 5.99 15.03
CA GLU A 55 11.92 5.87 14.44
C GLU A 55 12.25 7.10 13.60
N GLU A 56 13.43 7.66 13.86
CA GLU A 56 13.92 8.75 13.02
C GLU A 56 14.25 8.22 11.64
N ARG A 57 13.52 8.73 10.65
CA ARG A 57 13.87 8.57 9.24
C ARG A 57 15.30 9.06 9.02
N LEU A 58 16.11 8.28 8.30
CA LEU A 58 17.47 8.73 7.96
C LEU A 58 17.39 9.97 7.04
N PRO A 59 18.25 11.00 7.23
CA PRO A 59 18.23 12.23 6.41
C PRO A 59 18.35 11.99 4.90
N CYS A 60 18.99 10.89 4.51
CA CYS A 60 19.12 10.43 3.12
C CYS A 60 18.40 9.09 2.89
N GLY A 61 17.54 8.68 3.82
CA GLY A 61 16.86 7.39 3.81
C GLY A 61 15.89 7.27 2.64
N ALA A 62 15.93 6.12 1.98
CA ALA A 62 15.07 5.84 0.84
C ALA A 62 13.59 5.89 1.26
N PHE A 63 12.77 6.52 0.42
CA PHE A 63 11.30 6.43 0.47
C PHE A 63 10.88 5.55 -0.70
N VAL A 64 10.39 4.35 -0.39
CA VAL A 64 10.26 3.29 -1.39
C VAL A 64 8.83 2.79 -1.42
N LEU A 65 8.25 2.79 -2.62
CA LEU A 65 6.97 2.12 -2.83
C LEU A 65 7.18 0.60 -2.81
N LEU A 66 6.27 -0.12 -2.15
CA LEU A 66 6.20 -1.56 -2.34
C LEU A 66 6.05 -1.91 -3.83
N ALA A 67 6.73 -2.97 -4.27
CA ALA A 67 6.81 -3.33 -5.69
C ALA A 67 5.47 -3.81 -6.26
N ARG A 68 4.58 -4.33 -5.41
CA ARG A 68 3.23 -4.71 -5.80
C ARG A 68 2.19 -3.79 -5.18
N ASP A 69 1.31 -3.36 -6.05
CA ASP A 69 0.17 -2.50 -5.82
C ASP A 69 -1.12 -3.24 -6.18
N LEU A 70 -2.23 -2.82 -5.58
CA LEU A 70 -3.54 -3.42 -5.79
C LEU A 70 -4.43 -2.43 -6.54
N ILE A 71 -5.21 -2.94 -7.49
CA ILE A 71 -6.23 -2.19 -8.20
C ILE A 71 -7.60 -2.70 -7.80
N GLY A 72 -8.49 -1.79 -7.42
CA GLY A 72 -9.88 -2.05 -7.09
C GLY A 72 -10.84 -1.24 -7.94
N ILE A 73 -12.13 -1.31 -7.62
CA ILE A 73 -13.18 -0.47 -8.20
C ILE A 73 -14.02 0.12 -7.06
N ASP A 74 -14.25 1.43 -7.13
CA ASP A 74 -15.23 2.16 -6.33
C ASP A 74 -16.24 2.83 -7.27
N GLU A 75 -17.51 2.44 -7.20
CA GLU A 75 -18.59 2.96 -8.05
C GLU A 75 -18.27 3.01 -9.57
N GLY A 76 -17.48 2.04 -10.06
CA GLY A 76 -17.06 1.97 -11.47
C GLY A 76 -15.76 2.73 -11.80
N VAL A 77 -15.16 3.41 -10.82
CA VAL A 77 -13.88 4.12 -10.93
C VAL A 77 -12.76 3.24 -10.38
N SER A 78 -11.63 3.18 -11.09
CA SER A 78 -10.46 2.45 -10.61
C SER A 78 -9.89 3.07 -9.33
N LEU A 79 -9.47 2.20 -8.42
CA LEU A 79 -8.68 2.54 -7.24
C LEU A 79 -7.23 2.07 -7.44
N LEU A 80 -6.26 2.86 -7.00
CA LEU A 80 -4.87 2.46 -6.84
C LEU A 80 -4.56 2.39 -5.34
N ILE A 81 -4.23 1.20 -4.84
CA ILE A 81 -4.02 0.91 -3.42
C ILE A 81 -2.57 0.48 -3.21
N TYR A 82 -1.84 1.19 -2.36
CA TYR A 82 -0.39 1.02 -2.25
C TYR A 82 0.15 1.52 -0.90
N ALA A 83 1.39 1.16 -0.60
CA ALA A 83 2.06 1.59 0.63
C ALA A 83 3.52 1.96 0.36
N TYR A 84 4.04 2.86 1.18
CA TYR A 84 5.43 3.24 1.20
C TYR A 84 6.11 2.79 2.49
N VAL A 85 7.40 2.54 2.36
CA VAL A 85 8.31 2.32 3.47
C VAL A 85 9.42 3.36 3.47
N VAL A 86 9.88 3.72 4.66
CA VAL A 86 11.06 4.58 4.83
C VAL A 86 12.20 3.78 5.42
N GLU A 87 13.42 4.12 5.01
CA GLU A 87 14.64 3.64 5.63
C GLU A 87 14.92 4.37 6.96
N THR A 88 15.11 3.58 8.01
CA THR A 88 15.46 4.00 9.37
C THR A 88 16.77 3.32 9.80
N ARG A 89 17.19 3.54 11.05
CA ARG A 89 18.36 2.86 11.61
C ARG A 89 18.16 1.36 11.83
N THR A 90 16.91 0.89 11.96
CA THR A 90 16.60 -0.51 12.28
C THR A 90 16.15 -1.29 11.04
N GLY A 91 15.97 -0.63 9.90
CA GLY A 91 15.55 -1.25 8.64
C GLY A 91 14.53 -0.38 7.92
N TYR A 92 13.63 -1.02 7.18
CA TYR A 92 12.52 -0.34 6.52
C TYR A 92 11.25 -0.47 7.36
N VAL A 93 10.54 0.64 7.59
CA VAL A 93 9.26 0.66 8.32
C VAL A 93 8.14 1.20 7.42
N LEU A 94 6.90 0.76 7.63
CA LEU A 94 5.74 1.33 6.94
C LEU A 94 5.58 2.80 7.34
N ASP A 95 5.42 3.67 6.34
CA ASP A 95 5.33 5.12 6.54
C ASP A 95 3.99 5.68 6.08
N THR A 96 3.51 5.32 4.88
CA THR A 96 2.16 5.66 4.44
C THR A 96 1.44 4.51 3.75
N PHE A 97 0.12 4.55 3.80
CA PHE A 97 -0.80 3.69 3.07
C PHE A 97 -1.85 4.54 2.39
N ASP A 98 -2.04 4.33 1.09
CA ASP A 98 -2.75 5.23 0.21
C ASP A 98 -3.77 4.44 -0.63
N ILE A 99 -4.98 5.01 -0.78
CA ILE A 99 -6.04 4.53 -1.66
C ILE A 99 -6.50 5.70 -2.52
N ASP A 100 -6.01 5.72 -3.76
CA ASP A 100 -6.29 6.77 -4.73
C ASP A 100 -7.42 6.35 -5.65
N ARG A 101 -8.53 7.08 -5.60
CA ARG A 101 -9.56 7.01 -6.63
C ARG A 101 -9.11 7.83 -7.82
N LEU A 102 -9.02 7.21 -9.00
CA LEU A 102 -8.31 7.81 -10.15
C LEU A 102 -9.02 8.99 -10.81
N ASP A 103 -10.25 9.31 -10.41
CA ASP A 103 -10.94 10.55 -10.78
C ASP A 103 -10.62 11.72 -9.82
N GLY A 104 -9.89 11.48 -8.73
CA GLY A 104 -9.54 12.47 -7.71
C GLY A 104 -10.61 12.70 -6.65
N GLU A 105 -11.73 11.99 -6.70
CA GLU A 105 -12.83 12.13 -5.74
C GLU A 105 -12.57 11.32 -4.45
N PRO A 106 -13.24 11.66 -3.34
CA PRO A 106 -13.17 10.86 -2.12
C PRO A 106 -13.65 9.41 -2.33
N LEU A 107 -13.11 8.51 -1.53
CA LEU A 107 -13.52 7.11 -1.49
C LEU A 107 -14.98 6.99 -0.99
N VAL A 108 -15.84 6.30 -1.76
CA VAL A 108 -17.23 6.04 -1.37
C VAL A 108 -17.36 4.67 -0.71
N VAL A 109 -16.82 3.63 -1.34
CA VAL A 109 -16.80 2.27 -0.81
C VAL A 109 -15.37 1.83 -0.52
N TYR A 110 -15.11 1.47 0.75
CA TYR A 110 -13.80 0.98 1.15
C TYR A 110 -13.49 -0.39 0.52
N PRO A 111 -12.37 -0.56 -0.22
CA PRO A 111 -12.06 -1.81 -0.89
C PRO A 111 -11.79 -2.94 0.09
N GLN A 112 -12.36 -4.11 -0.18
CA GLN A 112 -12.19 -5.29 0.66
C GLN A 112 -11.04 -6.17 0.15
N PRO A 113 -10.22 -6.76 1.03
CA PRO A 113 -9.17 -7.69 0.63
C PRO A 113 -9.79 -8.95 0.02
N SER A 114 -9.51 -9.21 -1.25
CA SER A 114 -10.00 -10.40 -1.95
C SER A 114 -9.28 -10.61 -3.29
N ASP A 115 -9.51 -11.78 -3.89
CA ASP A 115 -9.11 -12.05 -5.29
C ASP A 115 -9.84 -11.14 -6.30
N GLY A 116 -10.83 -10.35 -5.87
CA GLY A 116 -11.48 -9.31 -6.65
C GLY A 116 -10.59 -8.07 -6.90
N LEU A 117 -9.48 -7.94 -6.16
CA LEU A 117 -8.47 -6.93 -6.44
C LEU A 117 -7.48 -7.45 -7.49
N MET A 118 -7.09 -6.61 -8.44
CA MET A 118 -6.06 -6.94 -9.42
C MET A 118 -4.68 -6.62 -8.83
N ILE A 119 -3.74 -7.55 -8.94
CA ILE A 119 -2.38 -7.38 -8.41
C ILE A 119 -1.45 -6.96 -9.54
N MET A 120 -0.78 -5.83 -9.33
CA MET A 120 0.16 -5.25 -10.29
C MET A 120 1.59 -5.36 -9.75
N GLU A 121 2.56 -5.57 -10.64
CA GLU A 121 3.99 -5.41 -10.38
C GLU A 121 4.56 -4.66 -11.58
N GLU A 122 5.22 -3.53 -11.34
CA GLU A 122 5.90 -2.75 -12.40
C GLU A 122 4.98 -2.37 -13.57
N GLY A 123 3.72 -2.06 -13.26
CA GLY A 123 2.72 -1.68 -14.25
C GLY A 123 2.14 -2.86 -15.04
N LYS A 124 2.46 -4.10 -14.68
CA LYS A 124 1.92 -5.33 -15.29
C LYS A 124 1.05 -6.11 -14.32
N ARG A 125 -0.03 -6.69 -14.82
CA ARG A 125 -0.86 -7.60 -14.02
C ARG A 125 -0.11 -8.90 -13.79
N ILE A 126 0.01 -9.29 -12.53
CA ILE A 126 0.62 -10.56 -12.14
C ILE A 126 -0.35 -11.53 -11.45
N GLY A 127 -1.56 -11.08 -11.08
CA GLY A 127 -2.55 -11.92 -10.41
C GLY A 127 -3.86 -11.21 -10.07
N GLY A 128 -4.71 -11.88 -9.29
CA GLY A 128 -6.01 -11.35 -8.84
C GLY A 128 -7.03 -11.20 -9.97
N ALA A 129 -7.96 -10.26 -9.83
CA ALA A 129 -8.96 -9.96 -10.86
C ALA A 129 -8.32 -9.42 -12.16
N ASP A 130 -9.07 -9.48 -13.26
CA ASP A 130 -8.69 -8.80 -14.51
C ASP A 130 -9.46 -7.48 -14.66
N LEU A 131 -8.83 -6.40 -14.20
CA LEU A 131 -9.36 -5.05 -14.25
C LEU A 131 -8.72 -4.22 -15.38
N ARG A 132 -8.10 -4.86 -16.38
CA ARG A 132 -7.43 -4.16 -17.50
C ARG A 132 -8.38 -3.37 -18.40
N HIS A 133 -9.68 -3.57 -18.24
CA HIS A 133 -10.71 -2.77 -18.89
C HIS A 133 -10.79 -1.35 -18.30
N THR A 134 -10.53 -1.18 -16.98
CA THR A 134 -10.54 0.12 -16.29
C THR A 134 -9.13 0.67 -16.01
N PHE A 135 -8.16 -0.18 -15.66
CA PHE A 135 -6.78 0.23 -15.38
C PHE A 135 -5.81 -0.40 -16.37
N LYS A 136 -5.21 0.41 -17.25
CA LYS A 136 -4.31 -0.11 -18.30
C LYS A 136 -2.95 -0.47 -17.73
N GLU A 137 -2.39 -1.57 -18.23
CA GLU A 137 -0.99 -1.88 -18.01
C GLU A 137 -0.10 -0.79 -18.61
N SER A 138 1.05 -0.56 -17.99
CA SER A 138 2.09 0.31 -18.52
C SER A 138 3.34 -0.50 -18.82
N ASN A 139 4.21 0.04 -19.68
CA ASN A 139 5.53 -0.51 -19.97
C ASN A 139 6.63 0.30 -19.27
N LEU A 140 6.31 0.85 -18.10
CA LEU A 140 7.29 1.61 -17.32
C LEU A 140 8.39 0.68 -16.82
N PRO A 141 9.62 1.18 -16.68
CA PRO A 141 10.70 0.38 -16.15
C PRO A 141 10.40 -0.09 -14.71
N PRO A 142 10.96 -1.24 -14.31
CA PRO A 142 10.88 -1.77 -12.96
C PRO A 142 11.11 -0.71 -11.88
N ARG A 143 10.27 -0.67 -10.83
CA ARG A 143 10.62 0.08 -9.63
C ARG A 143 11.78 -0.64 -8.94
N ARG A 144 12.72 0.12 -8.36
CA ARG A 144 13.82 -0.48 -7.58
C ARG A 144 13.21 -1.26 -6.40
N LYS A 145 13.51 -2.56 -6.32
CA LYS A 145 13.20 -3.40 -5.16
C LYS A 145 14.15 -3.05 -4.02
N LEU A 146 13.67 -3.20 -2.79
CA LEU A 146 14.52 -3.09 -1.60
C LEU A 146 15.63 -4.14 -1.67
N PRO A 147 16.84 -3.84 -1.16
CA PRO A 147 17.92 -4.80 -1.07
C PRO A 147 17.61 -5.96 -0.11
#